data_AF-A0A9D0HPS9-F1
#
_entry.id   AF-A0A9D0HPS9-F1
#
_cell.length_a   1.000
_cell.length_b   1.000
_cell.length_c   1.000
_cell.angle_alpha   90.00
_cell.angle_beta   90.00
_cell.angle_gamma   90.00
#
_symmetry.space_group_name_H-M   'P 1'
#
loop_
_entity.id
_entity.type
_entity.pdbx_description
1 polymer ?
#
loop_
_entity_poly.entity_id
_entity_poly.type
_entity_poly.pdbx_seq_one_letter_code
_entity_poly.pdbx_strand_id
1 'polypeptide(L)'
;VGHLKGNKFWMRFKRVLGTQKDKIESVLEWIEKNGMPNYFGLQRFGNSGTNYLEGKAIVDGKLRVRDRKKREFLISAYQSYLFNMWLAKRITLSTLLESFTPSETERVLQLPKGALDGTIKQKQFLKLIDGDLFMHYPFGKVFYEELEVAVDRFRQRDISLTGLIAGKRAKRAQESAALIERDFDEEINEMGSRRYAWIFPEILEKKYLPQSAWYELSFYLPKGSYATVLVDFLKGANIE
;
A
#
# COMPACT_ATOMS: atom_id res chain seq x y z
N VAL A 1 -16.76 -8.79 13.25
CA VAL A 1 -15.31 -8.60 13.54
C VAL A 1 -14.86 -7.33 12.83
N GLY A 2 -14.46 -6.25 13.52
CA GLY A 2 -14.05 -5.01 12.82
C GLY A 2 -14.13 -3.67 13.56
N HIS A 3 -14.35 -3.63 14.88
CA HIS A 3 -14.48 -2.35 15.63
C HIS A 3 -13.15 -1.71 16.03
N LEU A 4 -12.01 -2.33 15.73
CA LEU A 4 -10.70 -1.82 16.11
C LEU A 4 -10.27 -0.68 15.18
N LYS A 5 -9.78 0.41 15.77
CA LYS A 5 -9.14 1.54 15.08
C LYS A 5 -7.78 1.13 14.47
N GLY A 6 -7.07 0.24 15.13
CA GLY A 6 -5.76 -0.27 14.72
C GLY A 6 -5.18 -1.14 15.82
N ASN A 7 -3.90 -1.44 15.74
CA ASN A 7 -3.20 -2.24 16.74
C ASN A 7 -1.88 -1.58 17.12
N LYS A 8 -1.53 -1.65 18.40
CA LYS A 8 -0.18 -1.38 18.88
C LYS A 8 0.61 -2.68 18.87
N PHE A 9 1.84 -2.62 18.37
CA PHE A 9 2.76 -3.74 18.30
C PHE A 9 3.98 -3.41 19.14
N TRP A 10 4.51 -4.43 19.82
CA TRP A 10 5.84 -4.42 20.40
C TRP A 10 6.60 -5.58 19.78
N MET A 11 7.80 -5.32 19.28
CA MET A 11 8.63 -6.30 18.60
C MET A 11 10.07 -6.19 19.06
N ARG A 12 10.76 -7.34 19.13
CA ARG A 12 12.19 -7.41 19.39
C ARG A 12 12.89 -8.13 18.23
N PHE A 13 13.72 -7.39 17.52
CA PHE A 13 14.66 -7.95 16.55
C PHE A 13 15.89 -8.45 17.28
N LYS A 14 16.24 -9.71 17.07
CA LYS A 14 17.45 -10.34 17.64
C LYS A 14 18.56 -10.35 16.60
N ARG A 15 19.82 -10.40 17.06
CA ARG A 15 21.02 -10.45 16.21
C ARG A 15 21.14 -9.19 15.32
N VAL A 16 20.89 -8.02 15.91
CA VAL A 16 21.04 -6.72 15.25
C VAL A 16 22.44 -6.20 15.56
N LEU A 17 23.34 -6.28 14.59
CA LEU A 17 24.69 -5.72 14.63
C LEU A 17 24.66 -4.22 14.29
N GLY A 18 25.78 -3.51 14.53
CA GLY A 18 25.85 -2.04 14.36
C GLY A 18 25.34 -1.54 13.00
N THR A 19 25.81 -2.13 11.89
CA THR A 19 25.36 -1.75 10.54
C THR A 19 23.87 -2.01 10.29
N GLN A 20 23.30 -3.06 10.89
CA GLN A 20 21.88 -3.36 10.80
C GLN A 20 21.05 -2.40 11.65
N LYS A 21 21.54 -2.01 12.83
CA LYS A 21 20.92 -0.98 13.65
C LYS A 21 20.85 0.33 12.87
N ASP A 22 21.93 0.74 12.22
CA ASP A 22 21.94 2.02 11.50
C ASP A 22 20.99 1.97 10.29
N LYS A 23 20.92 0.84 9.58
CA LYS A 23 19.91 0.61 8.53
C LYS A 23 18.48 0.73 9.07
N ILE A 24 18.17 0.08 10.19
CA ILE A 24 16.85 0.14 10.82
C ILE A 24 16.48 1.58 11.19
N GLU A 25 17.40 2.30 11.86
CA GLU A 25 17.19 3.71 12.25
C GLU A 25 16.91 4.59 11.03
N SER A 26 17.74 4.51 9.98
CA SER A 26 17.56 5.33 8.77
C SER A 26 16.24 5.02 8.04
N VAL A 27 15.82 3.75 8.01
CA VAL A 27 14.52 3.37 7.41
C VAL A 27 13.37 3.89 8.28
N LEU A 28 13.46 3.79 9.62
CA LEU A 28 12.43 4.34 10.51
C LEU A 28 12.30 5.85 10.34
N GLU A 29 13.40 6.59 10.29
CA GLU A 29 13.40 8.03 10.04
C GLU A 29 12.74 8.38 8.71
N TRP A 30 13.02 7.59 7.66
CA TRP A 30 12.38 7.77 6.36
C TRP A 30 10.88 7.50 6.41
N ILE A 31 10.45 6.42 7.08
CA ILE A 31 9.03 6.05 7.23
C ILE A 31 8.28 7.08 8.08
N GLU A 32 8.89 7.57 9.15
CA GLU A 32 8.30 8.61 9.99
C GLU A 32 8.06 9.89 9.20
N LYS A 33 8.94 10.23 8.25
CA LYS A 33 8.81 11.40 7.40
C LYS A 33 7.83 11.18 6.23
N ASN A 34 7.93 10.05 5.55
CA ASN A 34 7.28 9.84 4.25
C ASN A 34 6.08 8.88 4.29
N GLY A 35 5.88 8.15 5.39
CA GLY A 35 4.97 7.01 5.46
C GLY A 35 5.53 5.76 4.78
N MET A 36 4.66 4.79 4.52
CA MET A 36 5.03 3.54 3.84
C MET A 36 3.86 2.96 3.04
N PRO A 37 4.12 2.12 2.03
CA PRO A 37 3.07 1.41 1.30
C PRO A 37 2.35 0.39 2.19
N ASN A 38 1.04 0.29 2.03
CA ASN A 38 0.18 -0.57 2.84
C ASN A 38 -0.19 -1.88 2.14
N TYR A 39 0.83 -2.61 1.69
CA TYR A 39 0.67 -3.93 1.07
C TYR A 39 -0.11 -4.89 1.96
N PHE A 40 -0.80 -5.84 1.32
CA PHE A 40 -1.20 -7.07 1.99
C PHE A 40 0.05 -7.94 2.20
N GLY A 41 0.34 -8.30 3.45
CA GLY A 41 1.48 -9.16 3.77
C GLY A 41 1.29 -10.59 3.25
N LEU A 42 2.40 -11.33 3.09
CA LEU A 42 2.43 -12.69 2.52
C LEU A 42 1.42 -13.67 3.16
N GLN A 43 1.15 -13.53 4.46
CA GLN A 43 0.15 -14.34 5.17
C GLN A 43 -1.25 -14.28 4.51
N ARG A 44 -1.57 -13.18 3.79
CA ARG A 44 -2.84 -12.99 3.10
C ARG A 44 -3.03 -13.98 1.95
N PHE A 45 -1.93 -14.48 1.39
CA PHE A 45 -1.92 -15.39 0.25
C PHE A 45 -1.71 -16.86 0.65
N GLY A 46 -1.84 -17.17 1.95
CA GLY A 46 -1.70 -18.53 2.49
C GLY A 46 -0.24 -18.93 2.71
N ASN A 47 -0.03 -20.12 3.28
CA ASN A 47 1.31 -20.61 3.63
C ASN A 47 2.23 -20.78 2.41
N SER A 48 1.66 -21.11 1.25
CA SER A 48 2.39 -21.25 -0.02
C SER A 48 2.51 -19.93 -0.81
N GLY A 49 1.81 -18.87 -0.41
CA GLY A 49 1.74 -17.62 -1.17
C GLY A 49 0.91 -17.68 -2.47
N THR A 50 0.27 -18.82 -2.78
CA THR A 50 -0.36 -19.06 -4.08
C THR A 50 -1.89 -18.94 -4.08
N ASN A 51 -2.53 -18.57 -2.96
CA ASN A 51 -4.00 -18.54 -2.88
C ASN A 51 -4.65 -17.58 -3.88
N TYR A 52 -3.94 -16.55 -4.32
CA TYR A 52 -4.43 -15.63 -5.35
C TYR A 52 -4.61 -16.32 -6.72
N LEU A 53 -3.82 -17.36 -7.02
CA LEU A 53 -3.95 -18.13 -8.27
C LEU A 53 -5.26 -18.93 -8.29
N GLU A 54 -5.60 -19.57 -7.17
CA GLU A 54 -6.91 -20.23 -7.01
C GLU A 54 -8.04 -19.19 -7.05
N GLY A 55 -7.86 -18.04 -6.40
CA GLY A 55 -8.80 -16.92 -6.46
C GLY A 55 -9.06 -16.45 -7.89
N LYS A 56 -8.00 -16.26 -8.68
CA LYS A 56 -8.08 -15.93 -10.10
C LYS A 56 -8.79 -17.01 -10.89
N ALA A 57 -8.46 -18.29 -10.66
CA ALA A 57 -9.11 -19.39 -11.35
C ALA A 57 -10.62 -19.46 -11.04
N ILE A 58 -11.05 -19.06 -9.84
CA ILE A 58 -12.47 -18.94 -9.49
C ILE A 58 -13.13 -17.79 -10.24
N VAL A 59 -12.48 -16.61 -10.30
CA VAL A 59 -12.98 -15.44 -11.04
C VAL A 59 -13.09 -15.74 -12.53
N ASP A 60 -12.09 -16.40 -13.12
CA ASP A 60 -12.08 -16.85 -14.53
C ASP A 60 -13.10 -17.98 -14.81
N GLY A 61 -13.81 -18.51 -13.80
CA GLY A 61 -14.73 -19.64 -13.95
C GLY A 61 -14.06 -21.01 -14.17
N LYS A 62 -12.73 -21.09 -14.05
CA LYS A 62 -11.91 -22.30 -14.26
C LYS A 62 -11.89 -23.23 -13.04
N LEU A 63 -12.18 -22.70 -11.85
CA LEU A 63 -12.21 -23.44 -10.59
C LEU A 63 -13.52 -23.22 -9.85
N ARG A 64 -14.18 -24.31 -9.45
CA ARG A 64 -15.42 -24.25 -8.66
C ARG A 64 -15.17 -24.72 -7.23
N VAL A 65 -15.34 -23.82 -6.27
CA VAL A 65 -15.26 -24.12 -4.84
C VAL A 65 -16.66 -24.11 -4.23
N ARG A 66 -17.08 -25.27 -3.67
CA ARG A 66 -18.41 -25.44 -3.04
C ARG A 66 -18.52 -24.68 -1.72
N ASP A 67 -17.48 -24.72 -0.90
CA ASP A 67 -17.45 -24.00 0.37
C ASP A 67 -17.41 -22.49 0.11
N ARG A 68 -18.47 -21.81 0.56
CA ARG A 68 -18.63 -20.37 0.36
C ARG A 68 -17.52 -19.55 1.03
N LYS A 69 -17.15 -19.89 2.27
CA LYS A 69 -16.14 -19.13 3.02
C LYS A 69 -14.75 -19.30 2.39
N LYS A 70 -14.41 -20.52 1.99
CA LYS A 70 -13.16 -20.78 1.27
C LYS A 70 -13.13 -20.03 -0.07
N ARG A 71 -14.24 -20.03 -0.82
CA ARG A 71 -14.34 -19.29 -2.07
C ARG A 71 -14.15 -17.79 -1.87
N GLU A 72 -14.86 -17.18 -0.92
CA GLU A 72 -14.73 -15.76 -0.57
C GLU A 72 -13.31 -15.41 -0.12
N PHE A 73 -12.67 -16.27 0.66
CA PHE A 73 -11.27 -16.09 1.08
C PHE A 73 -10.29 -16.11 -0.10
N LEU A 74 -10.42 -17.06 -1.02
CA LEU A 74 -9.56 -17.18 -2.21
C LEU A 74 -9.76 -15.99 -3.16
N ILE A 75 -11.00 -15.59 -3.43
CA ILE A 75 -11.29 -14.38 -4.22
C ILE A 75 -10.70 -13.15 -3.54
N SER A 76 -10.84 -13.04 -2.22
CA SER A 76 -10.25 -11.91 -1.48
C SER A 76 -8.73 -11.90 -1.51
N ALA A 77 -8.08 -13.07 -1.54
CA ALA A 77 -6.64 -13.15 -1.79
C ALA A 77 -6.28 -12.62 -3.19
N TYR A 78 -7.10 -12.89 -4.21
CA TYR A 78 -6.89 -12.34 -5.54
C TYR A 78 -7.12 -10.83 -5.62
N GLN A 79 -8.17 -10.29 -4.99
CA GLN A 79 -8.37 -8.85 -4.85
C GLN A 79 -7.17 -8.17 -4.15
N SER A 80 -6.62 -8.80 -3.10
CA SER A 80 -5.41 -8.34 -2.41
C SER A 80 -4.18 -8.34 -3.31
N TYR A 81 -4.07 -9.32 -4.22
CA TYR A 81 -2.98 -9.39 -5.19
C TYR A 81 -3.06 -8.25 -6.20
N LEU A 82 -4.24 -8.02 -6.81
CA LEU A 82 -4.46 -6.89 -7.73
C LEU A 82 -4.14 -5.54 -7.08
N PHE A 83 -4.54 -5.35 -5.82
CA PHE A 83 -4.19 -4.16 -5.04
C PHE A 83 -2.68 -4.00 -4.85
N ASN A 84 -1.98 -5.08 -4.49
CA ASN A 84 -0.51 -5.04 -4.32
C ASN A 84 0.19 -4.69 -5.63
N MET A 85 -0.23 -5.27 -6.76
CA MET A 85 0.34 -4.99 -8.07
C MET A 85 0.12 -3.53 -8.49
N TRP A 86 -1.09 -2.99 -8.27
CA TRP A 86 -1.40 -1.58 -8.49
C TRP A 86 -0.52 -0.67 -7.63
N LEU A 87 -0.36 -1.00 -6.34
CA LEU A 87 0.45 -0.21 -5.42
C LEU A 87 1.93 -0.21 -5.84
N ALA A 88 2.46 -1.35 -6.27
CA ALA A 88 3.80 -1.44 -6.85
C ALA A 88 3.96 -0.54 -8.09
N LYS A 89 2.96 -0.50 -8.99
CA LYS A 89 2.98 0.41 -10.15
C LYS A 89 2.98 1.88 -9.72
N ARG A 90 2.24 2.25 -8.67
CA ARG A 90 2.24 3.63 -8.10
C ARG A 90 3.55 4.02 -7.44
N ILE A 91 4.21 3.08 -6.76
CA ILE A 91 5.55 3.30 -6.20
C ILE A 91 6.55 3.48 -7.33
N THR A 92 6.53 2.59 -8.34
CA THR A 92 7.39 2.68 -9.52
C THR A 92 7.26 4.04 -10.20
N LEU A 93 6.03 4.52 -10.40
CA LEU A 93 5.76 5.86 -10.91
C LEU A 93 6.43 6.95 -10.08
N SER A 94 6.29 6.88 -8.75
CA SER A 94 6.86 7.87 -7.83
C SER A 94 8.39 7.85 -7.85
N THR A 95 9.00 6.66 -7.90
CA THR A 95 10.45 6.46 -8.01
C THR A 95 10.98 6.98 -9.34
N LEU A 96 10.30 6.72 -10.46
CA LEU A 96 10.71 7.24 -11.77
C LEU A 96 10.72 8.78 -11.76
N LEU A 97 9.72 9.42 -11.13
CA LEU A 97 9.65 10.88 -11.02
C LEU A 97 10.71 11.51 -10.11
N GLU A 98 11.51 10.73 -9.38
CA GLU A 98 12.69 11.25 -8.67
C GLU A 98 13.89 11.44 -9.61
N SER A 99 13.95 10.71 -10.72
CA SER A 99 15.09 10.69 -11.64
C SER A 99 14.77 11.14 -13.07
N PHE A 100 13.49 11.14 -13.46
CA PHE A 100 13.03 11.44 -14.81
C PHE A 100 11.97 12.53 -14.82
N THR A 101 11.82 13.20 -15.95
CA THR A 101 10.74 14.16 -16.18
C THR A 101 9.38 13.44 -16.29
N PRO A 102 8.25 14.14 -16.07
CA PRO A 102 6.91 13.61 -16.29
C PRO A 102 6.73 13.03 -17.69
N SER A 103 7.18 13.74 -18.74
CA SER A 103 7.04 13.26 -20.11
C SER A 103 7.91 12.04 -20.44
N GLU A 104 9.02 11.83 -19.75
CA GLU A 104 9.79 10.58 -19.86
C GLU A 104 9.11 9.44 -19.11
N THR A 105 8.62 9.73 -17.90
CA THR A 105 7.89 8.76 -17.07
C THR A 105 6.59 8.31 -17.75
N GLU A 106 5.86 9.23 -18.38
CA GLU A 106 4.67 8.94 -19.21
C GLU A 106 5.01 7.95 -20.32
N ARG A 107 6.12 8.15 -21.03
CA ARG A 107 6.57 7.22 -22.08
C ARG A 107 6.91 5.84 -21.53
N VAL A 108 7.64 5.76 -20.42
CA VAL A 108 8.01 4.50 -19.76
C VAL A 108 6.78 3.73 -19.29
N LEU A 109 5.81 4.43 -18.70
CA LEU A 109 4.59 3.84 -18.16
C LEU A 109 3.46 3.71 -19.19
N GLN A 110 3.70 4.11 -20.44
CA GLN A 110 2.72 4.12 -21.53
C GLN A 110 1.46 4.94 -21.20
N LEU A 111 1.64 6.07 -20.51
CA LEU A 111 0.58 7.02 -20.19
C LEU A 111 0.46 8.10 -21.28
N PRO A 112 -0.75 8.63 -21.53
CA PRO A 112 -0.95 9.80 -22.38
C PRO A 112 -0.12 10.99 -21.92
N LYS A 113 0.26 11.84 -22.87
CA LYS A 113 0.98 13.09 -22.58
C LYS A 113 0.13 13.99 -21.68
N GLY A 114 0.74 14.50 -20.61
CA GLY A 114 0.10 15.38 -19.62
C GLY A 114 -0.58 14.66 -18.46
N ALA A 115 -0.62 13.31 -18.47
CA ALA A 115 -1.20 12.52 -17.38
C ALA A 115 -0.44 12.68 -16.05
N LEU A 116 0.80 13.16 -16.08
CA LEU A 116 1.62 13.39 -14.88
C LEU A 116 1.92 14.88 -14.66
N ASP A 117 1.15 15.78 -15.26
CA ASP A 117 1.31 17.21 -15.06
C ASP A 117 1.11 17.61 -13.58
N GLY A 118 1.92 18.57 -13.11
CA GLY A 118 1.88 19.03 -11.72
C GLY A 118 2.61 18.13 -10.70
N THR A 119 2.96 16.89 -11.05
CA THR A 119 3.63 15.94 -10.12
C THR A 119 5.02 16.39 -9.67
N ILE A 120 5.80 17.09 -10.52
CA ILE A 120 7.14 17.60 -10.17
C ILE A 120 7.10 18.51 -8.95
N LYS A 121 6.05 19.33 -8.79
CA LYS A 121 5.97 20.33 -7.71
C LYS A 121 5.76 19.68 -6.33
N GLN A 122 5.34 18.42 -6.30
CA GLN A 122 5.03 17.70 -5.08
C GLN A 122 6.32 17.29 -4.36
N LYS A 123 6.46 17.66 -3.09
CA LYS A 123 7.68 17.39 -2.30
C LYS A 123 7.72 15.99 -1.69
N GLN A 124 6.57 15.38 -1.46
CA GLN A 124 6.47 14.03 -0.90
C GLN A 124 6.94 12.98 -1.91
N PHE A 125 7.38 11.82 -1.40
CA PHE A 125 7.76 10.68 -2.22
C PHE A 125 6.59 10.18 -3.08
N LEU A 126 5.51 9.71 -2.45
CA LEU A 126 4.33 9.20 -3.16
C LEU A 126 3.64 10.32 -3.93
N LYS A 127 3.75 10.29 -5.26
CA LYS A 127 3.11 11.27 -6.13
C LYS A 127 1.62 10.97 -6.24
N LEU A 128 0.82 11.99 -5.96
CA LEU A 128 -0.62 12.00 -6.22
C LEU A 128 -0.83 12.45 -7.66
N ILE A 129 -1.87 11.94 -8.30
CA ILE A 129 -2.28 12.33 -9.65
C ILE A 129 -3.78 12.62 -9.68
N ASP A 130 -4.22 13.30 -10.71
CA ASP A 130 -5.62 13.65 -10.91
C ASP A 130 -6.51 12.41 -10.99
N GLY A 131 -7.70 12.54 -10.40
CA GLY A 131 -8.69 11.47 -10.29
C GLY A 131 -8.38 10.39 -9.25
N ASP A 132 -7.31 10.56 -8.44
CA ASP A 132 -7.07 9.72 -7.27
C ASP A 132 -8.23 9.77 -6.27
N LEU A 133 -8.40 8.66 -5.54
CA LEU A 133 -9.39 8.54 -4.47
C LEU A 133 -8.71 8.55 -3.11
N PHE A 134 -9.28 9.32 -2.19
CA PHE A 134 -8.75 9.54 -0.86
C PHE A 134 -9.73 9.10 0.23
N MET A 135 -9.18 8.88 1.43
CA MET A 135 -9.95 8.74 2.66
C MET A 135 -9.30 9.63 3.73
N HIS A 136 -10.11 10.22 4.62
CA HIS A 136 -9.58 10.89 5.81
C HIS A 136 -8.77 9.89 6.63
N TYR A 137 -7.57 10.27 7.03
CA TYR A 137 -6.66 9.38 7.72
C TYR A 137 -6.71 9.64 9.24
N PRO A 138 -6.67 8.59 10.09
CA PRO A 138 -6.69 7.17 9.76
C PRO A 138 -8.11 6.59 9.60
N PHE A 139 -9.17 7.40 9.73
CA PHE A 139 -10.56 6.95 9.59
C PHE A 139 -11.38 7.91 8.73
N GLY A 140 -11.95 7.40 7.64
CA GLY A 140 -12.73 8.24 6.74
C GLY A 140 -13.58 7.46 5.76
N LYS A 141 -14.45 8.20 5.08
CA LYS A 141 -15.15 7.74 3.88
C LYS A 141 -14.31 8.09 2.65
N VAL A 142 -14.59 7.40 1.55
CA VAL A 142 -13.90 7.57 0.27
C VAL A 142 -14.44 8.81 -0.45
N PHE A 143 -13.57 9.69 -0.95
CA PHE A 143 -13.93 10.88 -1.73
C PHE A 143 -12.88 11.20 -2.81
N TYR A 144 -13.27 12.07 -3.77
CA TYR A 144 -12.33 12.72 -4.69
C TYR A 144 -11.94 14.06 -4.11
N GLU A 145 -10.73 14.50 -4.40
CA GLU A 145 -10.22 15.81 -4.01
C GLU A 145 -9.45 16.38 -5.20
N GLU A 146 -9.50 17.71 -5.34
CA GLU A 146 -8.68 18.41 -6.33
C GLU A 146 -7.19 18.21 -5.98
N LEU A 147 -6.33 18.05 -7.00
CA LEU A 147 -4.98 17.55 -6.81
C LEU A 147 -4.13 18.47 -5.94
N GLU A 148 -4.20 19.79 -6.14
CA GLU A 148 -3.41 20.75 -5.35
C GLU A 148 -3.81 20.70 -3.88
N VAL A 149 -5.12 20.69 -3.59
CA VAL A 149 -5.65 20.53 -2.22
C VAL A 149 -5.26 19.17 -1.62
N ALA A 150 -5.36 18.09 -2.39
CA ALA A 150 -5.05 16.74 -1.92
C ALA A 150 -3.58 16.61 -1.50
N VAL A 151 -2.66 17.23 -2.25
CA VAL A 151 -1.23 17.22 -1.96
C VAL A 151 -0.93 17.82 -0.59
N ASP A 152 -1.51 18.98 -0.26
CA ASP A 152 -1.28 19.63 1.03
C ASP A 152 -1.88 18.83 2.19
N ARG A 153 -3.12 18.34 2.03
CA ARG A 153 -3.78 17.50 3.04
C ARG A 153 -3.07 16.16 3.26
N PHE A 154 -2.54 15.54 2.20
CA PHE A 154 -1.77 14.30 2.31
C PHE A 154 -0.46 14.52 3.06
N ARG A 155 0.24 15.63 2.79
CA ARG A 155 1.46 16.01 3.51
C ARG A 155 1.21 16.30 4.98
N GLN A 156 0.04 16.87 5.30
CA GLN A 156 -0.43 17.09 6.67
C GLN A 156 -0.95 15.79 7.34
N ARG A 157 -1.04 14.69 6.59
CA ARG A 157 -1.56 13.38 7.01
C ARG A 157 -3.04 13.39 7.39
N ASP A 158 -3.80 14.37 6.90
CA ASP A 158 -5.25 14.45 7.06
C ASP A 158 -5.99 13.43 6.19
N ILE A 159 -5.36 13.06 5.06
CA ILE A 159 -5.90 12.12 4.09
C ILE A 159 -4.81 11.16 3.65
N SER A 160 -5.22 10.02 3.09
CA SER A 160 -4.31 9.10 2.42
C SER A 160 -4.89 8.60 1.12
N LEU A 161 -4.02 8.37 0.13
CA LEU A 161 -4.34 7.71 -1.12
C LEU A 161 -4.95 6.34 -0.84
N THR A 162 -5.95 5.97 -1.63
CA THR A 162 -6.58 4.66 -1.57
C THR A 162 -6.36 3.90 -2.85
N GLY A 163 -6.26 2.57 -2.74
CA GLY A 163 -6.27 1.64 -3.87
C GLY A 163 -7.57 0.85 -3.93
N LEU A 164 -7.85 0.36 -5.12
CA LEU A 164 -9.03 -0.46 -5.39
C LEU A 164 -8.88 -1.87 -4.82
N ILE A 165 -9.92 -2.34 -4.12
CA ILE A 165 -10.19 -3.76 -3.95
C ILE A 165 -11.24 -4.10 -5.00
N ALA A 166 -10.81 -4.71 -6.11
CA ALA A 166 -11.64 -4.91 -7.30
C ALA A 166 -12.91 -5.71 -6.99
N GLY A 167 -14.02 -5.32 -7.60
CA GLY A 167 -15.33 -5.94 -7.37
C GLY A 167 -16.48 -4.93 -7.28
N LYS A 168 -17.66 -5.43 -6.93
CA LYS A 168 -18.92 -4.69 -6.95
C LYS A 168 -18.92 -3.52 -5.96
N ARG A 169 -19.58 -2.42 -6.33
CA ARG A 169 -19.86 -1.24 -5.49
C ARG A 169 -18.64 -0.44 -5.01
N ALA A 170 -17.41 -0.83 -5.36
CA ALA A 170 -16.26 0.02 -5.06
C ALA A 170 -16.28 1.27 -5.95
N LYS A 171 -15.87 2.40 -5.38
CA LYS A 171 -15.66 3.63 -6.15
C LYS A 171 -14.37 3.49 -6.97
N ARG A 172 -14.36 3.94 -8.23
CA ARG A 172 -13.20 3.85 -9.12
C ARG A 172 -12.47 5.17 -9.21
N ALA A 173 -11.18 5.11 -9.46
CA ALA A 173 -10.40 6.29 -9.81
C ALA A 173 -10.94 6.94 -11.10
N GLN A 174 -10.57 8.20 -11.32
CA GLN A 174 -10.91 8.99 -12.51
C GLN A 174 -9.65 9.45 -13.24
N GLU A 175 -9.81 10.08 -14.40
CA GLU A 175 -8.73 10.73 -15.15
C GLU A 175 -7.44 9.87 -15.26
N SER A 176 -6.27 10.45 -14.99
CA SER A 176 -4.99 9.74 -15.07
C SER A 176 -4.89 8.57 -14.10
N ALA A 177 -5.46 8.68 -12.90
CA ALA A 177 -5.50 7.57 -11.95
C ALA A 177 -6.28 6.36 -12.48
N ALA A 178 -7.36 6.57 -13.24
CA ALA A 178 -8.12 5.50 -13.89
C ALA A 178 -7.33 4.79 -15.01
N LEU A 179 -6.40 5.48 -15.67
CA LEU A 179 -5.52 4.87 -16.67
C LEU A 179 -4.57 3.85 -16.04
N ILE A 180 -4.15 4.07 -14.80
CA ILE A 180 -3.30 3.14 -14.06
C ILE A 180 -4.13 2.06 -13.38
N GLU A 181 -5.28 2.42 -12.79
CA GLU A 181 -6.12 1.51 -12.01
C GLU A 181 -6.79 0.43 -12.89
N ARG A 182 -7.11 0.74 -14.15
CA ARG A 182 -7.79 -0.20 -15.08
C ARG A 182 -7.07 -1.52 -15.27
N ASP A 183 -5.73 -1.53 -15.20
CA ASP A 183 -4.93 -2.74 -15.39
C ASP A 183 -5.13 -3.75 -14.24
N PHE A 184 -5.76 -3.31 -13.15
CA PHE A 184 -5.99 -4.09 -11.93
C PHE A 184 -7.46 -4.11 -11.50
N ASP A 185 -8.36 -3.51 -12.29
CA ASP A 185 -9.81 -3.51 -12.06
C ASP A 185 -10.46 -4.64 -12.86
N GLU A 186 -10.39 -5.86 -12.32
CA GLU A 186 -11.08 -7.00 -12.92
C GLU A 186 -12.55 -7.10 -12.48
N GLU A 187 -13.37 -7.66 -13.37
CA GLU A 187 -14.78 -7.93 -13.08
C GLU A 187 -14.92 -9.10 -12.10
N ILE A 188 -14.96 -8.77 -10.82
CA ILE A 188 -15.10 -9.74 -9.72
C ILE A 188 -16.51 -9.68 -9.16
N ASN A 189 -17.21 -10.82 -9.19
CA ASN A 189 -18.58 -10.98 -8.67
C ASN A 189 -18.65 -11.06 -7.13
N GLU A 190 -17.75 -10.38 -6.43
CA GLU A 190 -17.73 -10.22 -4.97
C GLU A 190 -17.69 -8.73 -4.62
N MET A 191 -17.89 -8.42 -3.34
CA MET A 191 -17.86 -7.03 -2.88
C MET A 191 -16.46 -6.43 -3.04
N GLY A 192 -16.39 -5.30 -3.76
CA GLY A 192 -15.21 -4.45 -3.84
C GLY A 192 -15.25 -3.35 -2.77
N SER A 193 -14.12 -2.69 -2.56
CA SER A 193 -13.99 -1.56 -1.64
C SER A 193 -12.77 -0.67 -1.98
N ARG A 194 -12.48 0.31 -1.13
CA ARG A 194 -11.19 1.03 -1.14
C ARG A 194 -10.42 0.74 0.14
N ARG A 195 -9.09 0.69 0.01
CA ARG A 195 -8.15 0.47 1.10
C ARG A 195 -7.09 1.55 1.05
N TYR A 196 -6.59 2.03 2.19
CA TYR A 196 -5.41 2.91 2.19
C TYR A 196 -4.26 2.26 1.45
N ALA A 197 -3.76 2.93 0.41
CA ALA A 197 -2.58 2.58 -0.35
C ALA A 197 -1.30 2.91 0.43
N TRP A 198 -1.37 4.00 1.21
CA TRP A 198 -0.26 4.53 1.98
C TRP A 198 -0.67 4.73 3.44
N ILE A 199 0.22 4.43 4.37
CA ILE A 199 -0.01 4.61 5.80
C ILE A 199 1.15 5.35 6.43
N PHE A 200 0.89 5.95 7.58
CA PHE A 200 1.88 6.60 8.43
C PHE A 200 1.93 5.84 9.76
N PRO A 201 2.84 4.86 9.91
CA PRO A 201 3.09 4.21 11.20
C PRO A 201 3.50 5.25 12.25
N GLU A 202 2.97 5.10 13.46
CA GLU A 202 3.38 5.92 14.60
C GLU A 202 4.39 5.12 15.41
N ILE A 203 5.66 5.53 15.39
CA ILE A 203 6.69 4.92 16.22
C ILE A 203 6.55 5.46 17.64
N LEU A 204 6.29 4.55 18.58
CA LEU A 204 6.00 4.88 19.98
C LEU A 204 7.27 4.81 20.82
N GLU A 205 8.12 3.82 20.55
CA GLU A 205 9.38 3.59 21.26
C GLU A 205 10.33 2.82 20.36
N LYS A 206 11.61 3.18 20.38
CA LYS A 206 12.69 2.43 19.73
C LYS A 206 13.91 2.40 20.63
N LYS A 207 14.52 1.22 20.80
CA LYS A 207 15.65 1.02 21.72
C LYS A 207 16.62 -0.04 21.21
N TYR A 208 17.88 0.34 21.04
CA TYR A 208 18.96 -0.61 20.79
C TYR A 208 19.62 -1.04 22.11
N LEU A 209 19.81 -2.34 22.30
CA LEU A 209 20.46 -2.97 23.45
C LEU A 209 21.75 -3.65 22.96
N PRO A 210 22.91 -2.96 22.98
CA PRO A 210 24.16 -3.46 22.41
C PRO A 210 24.63 -4.77 23.03
N GLN A 211 24.49 -4.90 24.36
CA GLN A 211 24.95 -6.07 25.13
C GLN A 211 24.31 -7.38 24.65
N SER A 212 23.07 -7.32 24.18
CA SER A 212 22.31 -8.49 23.70
C SER A 212 22.15 -8.53 22.18
N ALA A 213 22.69 -7.54 21.45
CA ALA A 213 22.42 -7.30 20.03
C ALA A 213 20.91 -7.33 19.72
N TRP A 214 20.10 -6.66 20.54
CA TRP A 214 18.65 -6.56 20.36
C TRP A 214 18.23 -5.16 19.96
N TYR A 215 17.20 -5.08 19.11
CA TYR A 215 16.52 -3.84 18.79
C TYR A 215 15.04 -4.01 19.13
N GLU A 216 14.54 -3.19 20.06
CA GLU A 216 13.15 -3.18 20.49
C GLU A 216 12.43 -2.03 19.80
N LEU A 217 11.23 -2.31 19.29
CA LEU A 217 10.42 -1.36 18.54
C LEU A 217 8.95 -1.51 18.93
N SER A 218 8.36 -0.40 19.37
CA SER A 218 6.93 -0.25 19.63
C SER A 218 6.33 0.70 18.60
N PHE A 219 5.21 0.32 17.99
CA PHE A 219 4.57 1.16 16.98
C PHE A 219 3.07 0.90 16.88
N TYR A 220 2.33 1.86 16.34
CA TYR A 220 0.91 1.72 16.02
C TYR A 220 0.70 1.67 14.50
N LEU A 221 -0.18 0.77 14.05
CA LEU A 221 -0.66 0.73 12.68
C LEU A 221 -2.20 0.83 12.64
N PRO A 222 -2.76 1.54 11.65
CA PRO A 222 -4.21 1.58 11.46
C PRO A 222 -4.74 0.21 11.03
N LYS A 223 -6.05 0.00 11.25
CA LYS A 223 -6.73 -1.26 10.88
C LYS A 223 -6.50 -1.63 9.41
N GLY A 224 -6.39 -2.93 9.16
CA GLY A 224 -6.14 -3.46 7.82
C GLY A 224 -4.68 -3.46 7.40
N SER A 225 -3.77 -2.86 8.17
CA SER A 225 -2.33 -2.88 7.93
C SER A 225 -1.65 -4.07 8.59
N TYR A 226 -0.45 -4.43 8.12
CA TYR A 226 0.29 -5.60 8.56
C TYR A 226 1.65 -5.21 9.14
N ALA A 227 1.93 -5.62 10.39
CA ALA A 227 3.23 -5.40 11.02
C ALA A 227 4.38 -6.07 10.25
N THR A 228 4.12 -7.20 9.59
CA THR A 228 5.12 -7.90 8.76
C THR A 228 5.63 -7.04 7.62
N VAL A 229 4.78 -6.21 7.00
CA VAL A 229 5.19 -5.32 5.90
C VAL A 229 6.16 -4.25 6.39
N LEU A 230 5.95 -3.69 7.60
CA LEU A 230 6.91 -2.77 8.22
C LEU A 230 8.24 -3.47 8.48
N VAL A 231 8.20 -4.70 9.01
CA VAL A 231 9.39 -5.50 9.27
C VAL A 231 10.18 -5.80 7.99
N ASP A 232 9.49 -6.11 6.90
CA ASP A 232 10.13 -6.39 5.60
C ASP A 232 10.82 -5.13 5.05
N PHE A 233 10.18 -3.95 5.21
CA PHE A 233 10.78 -2.64 4.93
C PHE A 233 12.08 -2.43 5.74
N LEU A 234 12.05 -2.69 7.05
CA LEU A 234 13.21 -2.52 7.93
C LEU A 234 14.37 -3.46 7.60
N LYS A 235 14.07 -4.67 7.11
CA LYS A 235 15.09 -5.60 6.61
C LYS A 235 15.67 -5.17 5.26
N GLY A 236 14.98 -4.30 4.53
CA GLY A 236 15.24 -4.00 3.13
C GLY A 236 15.06 -5.22 2.24
N ALA A 237 14.05 -6.04 2.54
CA ALA A 237 13.61 -7.09 1.61
C ALA A 237 12.95 -6.42 0.40
N ASN A 238 13.12 -6.99 -0.80
CA ASN A 238 12.30 -6.61 -1.94
C ASN A 238 10.85 -6.99 -1.60
N ILE A 239 9.98 -5.98 -1.60
CA ILE A 239 8.54 -6.16 -1.40
C ILE A 239 7.93 -6.23 -2.80
N GLU A 240 8.24 -7.32 -3.49
CA GLU A 240 7.66 -7.69 -4.79
C GLU A 240 6.95 -9.03 -4.67
#